data_AF-A0A5C5WFP4-F1
#
_entry.id   AF-A0A5C5WFP4-F1
#
_cell.length_a   1.000
_cell.length_b   1.000
_cell.length_c   1.000
_cell.angle_alpha   90.00
_cell.angle_beta   90.00
_cell.angle_gamma   90.00
#
_symmetry.space_group_name_H-M   'P 1'
#
loop_
_entity.id
_entity.type
_entity.pdbx_description
1 polymer ?
#
loop_
_entity_poly.entity_id
_entity_poly.type
_entity_poly.pdbx_seq_one_letter_code
_entity_poly.pdbx_strand_id
1 'polypeptide(L)'
;MSQPSLRIYPTNHLDRRRQRELDQVTGMAEPKRVSVPLSKMVPLLMEAAESNRAWLHDFANDTIEIDSDLFDVLMAYHSMRGTAAA
;
A
#
# COMPACT_ATOMS: atom_id res chain seq x y z
N MET A 1 9.10 -34.60 -40.51
CA MET A 1 8.63 -33.25 -40.12
C MET A 1 8.34 -33.28 -38.63
N SER A 2 9.10 -32.53 -37.83
CA SER A 2 9.02 -32.56 -36.35
C SER A 2 7.93 -31.59 -35.88
N GLN A 3 6.91 -32.07 -35.16
CA GLN A 3 5.87 -31.22 -34.60
C GLN A 3 6.38 -30.55 -33.31
N PRO A 4 6.17 -29.23 -33.12
CA PRO A 4 6.49 -28.58 -31.87
C PRO A 4 5.43 -28.89 -30.82
N SER A 5 5.82 -29.65 -29.79
CA SER A 5 4.99 -29.89 -28.61
C SER A 5 4.96 -28.63 -27.74
N LEU A 6 3.88 -27.85 -27.85
CA LEU A 6 3.58 -26.74 -26.95
C LEU A 6 3.23 -27.28 -25.55
N ARG A 7 4.21 -27.25 -24.65
CA ARG A 7 4.01 -27.51 -23.21
C ARG A 7 3.32 -26.30 -22.60
N ILE A 8 2.00 -26.38 -22.43
CA ILE A 8 1.24 -25.37 -21.68
C ILE A 8 1.66 -25.47 -20.22
N TYR A 9 2.38 -24.46 -19.73
CA TYR A 9 2.63 -24.29 -18.30
C TYR A 9 1.32 -23.78 -17.65
N PRO A 10 0.73 -24.50 -16.69
CA PRO A 10 -0.37 -23.95 -15.91
C PRO A 10 0.18 -22.78 -15.09
N THR A 11 -0.11 -21.56 -15.55
CA THR A 11 0.25 -20.33 -14.84
C THR A 11 -0.71 -20.13 -13.69
N ASN A 12 -0.21 -20.34 -12.46
CA ASN A 12 -0.83 -19.99 -11.16
C ASN A 12 -1.20 -18.48 -11.02
N HIS A 13 -1.17 -17.72 -12.11
CA HIS A 13 -1.54 -16.31 -12.21
C HIS A 13 -3.03 -16.11 -12.48
N LEU A 14 -3.69 -17.07 -13.13
CA LEU A 14 -5.13 -17.01 -13.40
C LEU A 14 -5.93 -17.08 -12.10
N ASP A 15 -5.48 -17.90 -11.14
CA ASP A 15 -6.13 -18.04 -9.83
C ASP A 15 -6.04 -16.75 -9.01
N ARG A 16 -4.88 -16.05 -9.00
CA ARG A 16 -4.78 -14.73 -8.35
C ARG A 16 -5.66 -13.67 -8.98
N ARG A 17 -5.86 -13.72 -10.31
CA ARG A 17 -6.68 -12.73 -11.02
C ARG A 17 -8.16 -12.95 -10.71
N ARG A 18 -8.60 -14.20 -10.83
CA ARG A 18 -9.95 -14.64 -10.47
C ARG A 18 -10.27 -14.37 -8.99
N GLN A 19 -9.33 -14.62 -8.09
CA GLN A 19 -9.52 -14.35 -6.67
C GLN A 19 -9.75 -12.85 -6.41
N ARG A 20 -8.95 -11.97 -7.02
CA ARG A 20 -9.14 -10.51 -6.91
C ARG A 20 -10.49 -10.04 -7.45
N GLU A 21 -10.95 -10.64 -8.54
CA GLU A 21 -12.26 -10.31 -9.14
C GLU A 21 -13.41 -10.74 -8.20
N LEU A 22 -13.29 -11.91 -7.55
CA LEU A 22 -14.28 -12.39 -6.57
C LEU A 22 -14.28 -11.54 -5.27
N ASP A 23 -13.10 -11.17 -4.79
CA ASP A 23 -12.90 -10.31 -3.62
C ASP A 23 -13.52 -8.91 -3.86
N GLN A 24 -13.37 -8.36 -5.07
CA GLN A 24 -13.96 -7.08 -5.47
C GLN A 24 -15.49 -7.14 -5.62
N VAL A 25 -16.04 -8.25 -6.14
CA VAL A 25 -17.49 -8.41 -6.37
C VAL A 25 -18.25 -8.60 -5.06
N THR A 26 -17.65 -9.27 -4.07
CA THR A 26 -18.31 -9.56 -2.79
C THR A 26 -18.18 -8.44 -1.77
N GLY A 27 -17.17 -7.56 -1.89
CA GLY A 27 -16.89 -6.51 -0.90
C GLY A 27 -16.56 -7.05 0.50
N MET A 28 -16.34 -8.36 0.63
CA MET A 28 -16.14 -9.08 1.89
C MET A 28 -14.67 -9.40 2.17
N ALA A 29 -13.78 -9.14 1.23
CA ALA A 29 -12.35 -9.40 1.40
C ALA A 29 -11.69 -8.24 2.15
N GLU A 30 -10.98 -8.56 3.23
CA GLU A 30 -10.13 -7.60 3.91
C GLU A 30 -9.12 -6.98 2.92
N PRO A 31 -8.85 -5.67 3.01
CA PRO A 31 -7.87 -5.02 2.16
C PRO A 31 -6.54 -5.76 2.25
N LYS A 32 -5.98 -6.14 1.09
CA LYS A 32 -4.68 -6.79 1.06
C LYS A 32 -3.60 -5.78 1.50
N ARG A 33 -3.14 -5.90 2.74
CA ARG A 33 -2.04 -5.09 3.28
C ARG A 33 -0.68 -5.66 2.90
N VAL A 34 0.30 -4.77 2.77
CA VAL A 34 1.70 -5.12 2.49
C VAL A 34 2.61 -4.33 3.42
N SER A 35 3.62 -4.99 3.96
CA SER A 35 4.64 -4.35 4.79
C SER A 35 5.74 -3.76 3.91
N VAL A 36 6.03 -2.47 4.09
CA VAL A 36 7.04 -1.75 3.31
C VAL A 36 7.98 -1.03 4.30
N PRO A 37 9.31 -1.06 4.09
CA PRO A 37 10.22 -0.29 4.93
C PRO A 37 9.88 1.21 4.93
N LEU A 38 9.86 1.83 6.11
CA LEU A 38 9.56 3.26 6.25
C LEU A 38 10.50 4.13 5.41
N SER A 39 11.77 3.75 5.31
CA SER A 39 12.79 4.42 4.49
C SER A 39 12.47 4.45 2.99
N LYS A 40 11.61 3.54 2.51
CA LYS A 40 11.10 3.54 1.13
C LYS A 40 9.78 4.30 1.02
N MET A 41 8.91 4.20 2.03
CA MET A 41 7.59 4.82 2.02
C MET A 41 7.67 6.35 2.13
N VAL A 42 8.44 6.87 3.10
CA VAL A 42 8.47 8.31 3.42
C VAL A 42 8.88 9.17 2.21
N PRO A 43 9.96 8.86 1.46
CA PRO A 43 10.32 9.66 0.29
C PRO A 43 9.24 9.72 -0.80
N LEU A 44 8.50 8.63 -1.00
CA LEU A 44 7.42 8.57 -2.00
C LEU A 44 6.24 9.45 -1.59
N LEU A 45 5.85 9.41 -0.31
CA LEU A 45 4.76 10.25 0.19
C LEU A 45 5.15 11.73 0.19
N MET A 46 6.40 12.06 0.51
CA MET A 46 6.90 13.45 0.43
C MET A 46 6.88 13.97 -1.01
N GLU A 47 7.42 13.23 -1.98
CA GLU A 47 7.37 13.64 -3.40
C GLU A 47 5.93 13.81 -3.88
N ALA A 48 5.04 12.90 -3.51
CA ALA A 48 3.65 12.94 -3.91
C ALA A 48 2.91 14.16 -3.33
N ALA A 49 3.20 14.50 -2.07
CA ALA A 49 2.65 15.68 -1.40
C ALA A 49 3.21 16.98 -2.02
N GLU A 50 4.52 17.08 -2.21
CA GLU A 50 5.18 18.23 -2.84
C GLU A 50 4.70 18.46 -4.28
N SER A 51 4.44 17.38 -5.01
CA SER A 51 3.94 17.42 -6.39
C SER A 51 2.42 17.49 -6.50
N ASN A 52 1.70 17.61 -5.39
CA ASN A 52 0.23 17.65 -5.32
C ASN A 52 -0.44 16.53 -6.15
N ARG A 53 0.02 15.29 -5.97
CA ARG A 53 -0.50 14.14 -6.73
C ARG A 53 -1.93 13.83 -6.32
N ALA A 54 -2.85 13.86 -7.29
CA ALA A 54 -4.28 13.62 -7.05
C ALA A 54 -4.57 12.30 -6.32
N TRP A 55 -3.85 11.23 -6.66
CA TRP A 55 -4.06 9.92 -6.03
C TRP A 55 -3.81 9.93 -4.51
N LEU A 56 -2.96 10.83 -3.99
CA LEU A 56 -2.67 10.88 -2.56
C LEU A 56 -3.90 11.34 -1.75
N HIS A 57 -4.74 12.20 -2.34
CA HIS A 57 -5.99 12.63 -1.71
C HIS A 57 -7.03 11.51 -1.64
N ASP A 58 -6.98 10.55 -2.57
CA ASP A 58 -7.90 9.41 -2.55
C ASP A 58 -7.73 8.55 -1.29
N PHE A 59 -6.56 8.61 -0.63
CA PHE A 59 -6.25 7.88 0.60
C PHE A 59 -6.35 8.74 1.88
N ALA A 60 -6.82 9.99 1.81
CA ALA A 60 -6.75 10.93 2.94
C ALA A 60 -7.54 10.49 4.19
N ASN A 61 -8.58 9.68 4.01
CA ASN A 61 -9.42 9.17 5.10
C ASN A 61 -9.08 7.73 5.51
N ASP A 62 -8.07 7.12 4.87
CA ASP A 62 -7.69 5.75 5.15
C ASP A 62 -6.83 5.65 6.40
N THR A 63 -7.01 4.58 7.16
CA THR A 63 -6.17 4.27 8.33
C THR A 63 -5.01 3.38 7.91
N ILE A 64 -3.80 3.79 8.28
CA ILE A 64 -2.59 2.97 8.13
C ILE A 64 -2.23 2.27 9.45
N GLU A 65 -1.61 1.10 9.34
CA GLU A 65 -1.07 0.38 10.50
C GLU A 65 0.44 0.61 10.59
N ILE A 66 0.89 1.00 11.78
CA ILE A 66 2.30 1.19 12.13
C ILE A 66 2.58 0.56 13.50
N ASP A 67 3.84 0.28 13.79
CA ASP A 67 4.26 -0.18 15.12
C ASP A 67 3.96 0.88 16.18
N SER A 68 3.58 0.45 17.39
CA SER A 68 3.26 1.34 18.51
C SER A 68 4.40 2.30 18.84
N ASP A 69 5.63 1.80 18.84
CA ASP A 69 6.82 2.59 19.16
C ASP A 69 7.01 3.73 18.16
N LEU A 70 6.71 3.50 16.87
CA LEU A 70 6.77 4.54 15.86
C LEU A 70 5.65 5.57 16.05
N PHE A 71 4.44 5.11 16.39
CA PHE A 71 3.32 6.00 16.71
C PHE A 71 3.67 6.96 17.86
N ASP A 72 4.22 6.44 18.95
CA ASP A 72 4.60 7.24 20.12
C ASP A 72 5.65 8.30 19.78
N VAL A 73 6.67 7.92 18.98
CA VAL A 73 7.70 8.86 18.50
C VAL A 73 7.08 9.97 17.63
N LEU A 74 6.14 9.63 16.75
CA LEU A 74 5.47 10.62 15.89
C LEU A 74 4.60 11.59 16.70
N MET A 75 3.89 11.09 17.72
CA MET A 75 3.08 11.95 18.60
C MET A 75 3.95 12.89 19.44
N ALA A 76 5.06 12.38 19.98
CA ALA A 76 6.03 13.21 20.71
C ALA A 76 6.61 14.30 19.80
N TYR A 77 7.04 13.93 18.59
CA TYR A 77 7.55 14.88 17.60
C TYR A 77 6.51 15.96 17.23
N HIS A 78 5.25 15.57 17.02
CA HIS A 78 4.16 16.51 16.70
C HIS A 78 3.93 17.52 17.83
N SER A 79 3.86 17.05 19.08
CA SER A 79 3.68 17.88 20.28
C SER A 79 4.80 18.94 20.43
N MET A 80 6.04 18.55 20.15
CA MET A 80 7.18 19.47 20.16
C MET A 80 7.04 20.59 19.12
N ARG A 81 6.55 20.27 17.92
CA ARG A 81 6.33 21.28 16.86
C ARG A 81 5.19 22.25 17.20
N GLY A 82 4.14 21.79 17.88
CA GLY A 82 3.05 22.64 18.35
C GLY A 82 3.48 23.60 19.46
N THR A 83 4.39 23.16 20.33
CA THR A 83 4.92 23.98 21.44
C THR A 83 5.90 25.05 20.97
N ALA A 84 6.65 24.80 19.88
CA ALA A 84 7.63 25.76 19.35
C ALA A 84 7.02 27.00 18.65
N ALA A 85 5.70 27.05 18.46
CA ALA A 85 4.99 28.15 17.81
C ALA A 85 4.07 28.94 18.78
N ALA A 86 4.17 28.69 20.09
CA ALA A 86 3.38 29.33 21.15
C ALA A 86 4.22 30.27 22.03
#